data_AF-A0A3M1VKW0-F1
#
_entry.id   AF-A0A3M1VKW0-F1
#
_cell.length_a   1.000
_cell.length_b   1.000
_cell.length_c   1.000
_cell.angle_alpha   90.00
_cell.angle_beta   90.00
_cell.angle_gamma   90.00
#
_symmetry.space_group_name_H-M   'P 1'
#
loop_
_entity.id
_entity.type
_entity.pdbx_description
1 polymer ?
#
loop_
_entity_poly.entity_id
_entity_poly.type
_entity_poly.pdbx_seq_one_letter_code
_entity_poly.pdbx_strand_id
1 'polypeptide(L)'
;MYNTFFKFRELAGTTIFEGMSVGLRAHTFGGTSLDEATVELINIAISVINACRPCTSGHVKQAGALKLSDGQILEAVQCAATMLSGIRFLQAVL
;
A
#
# COMPACT_ATOMS: atom_id res chain seq x y z
N MET A 1 -3.98 -5.73 6.64
CA MET A 1 -5.14 -6.61 6.30
C MET A 1 -5.30 -6.76 4.79
N TYR A 2 -5.65 -5.71 4.05
CA TYR A 2 -5.85 -5.80 2.59
C TYR A 2 -4.60 -6.23 1.80
N ASN A 3 -3.43 -5.68 2.14
CA ASN A 3 -2.19 -6.10 1.48
C ASN A 3 -1.95 -7.60 1.61
N THR A 4 -2.14 -8.17 2.80
CA THR A 4 -1.99 -9.62 3.02
C THR A 4 -2.97 -10.41 2.15
N PHE A 5 -4.24 -10.03 2.12
CA PHE A 5 -5.28 -10.74 1.36
C PHE A 5 -5.04 -10.68 -0.15
N PHE A 6 -4.80 -9.50 -0.71
CA PHE A 6 -4.57 -9.36 -2.15
C PHE A 6 -3.21 -9.91 -2.58
N LYS A 7 -2.19 -9.80 -1.74
CA LYS A 7 -0.91 -10.48 -1.96
C LYS A 7 -1.08 -11.99 -1.99
N PHE A 8 -1.88 -12.57 -1.09
CA PHE A 8 -2.20 -14.00 -1.13
C PHE A 8 -2.84 -14.39 -2.46
N ARG A 9 -3.84 -13.64 -2.94
CA ARG A 9 -4.53 -13.95 -4.21
C ARG A 9 -3.54 -14.00 -5.39
N GLU A 10 -2.58 -13.07 -5.43
CA GLU A 10 -1.52 -13.10 -6.43
C GLU A 10 -0.55 -14.28 -6.22
N LEU A 11 -0.03 -14.45 -5.00
CA LEU A 11 0.97 -15.48 -4.68
C LEU A 11 0.44 -16.91 -4.81
N ALA A 12 -0.87 -17.11 -4.68
CA ALA A 12 -1.49 -18.42 -4.83
C ALA A 12 -1.36 -18.99 -6.25
N GLY A 13 -1.06 -18.16 -7.26
CA GLY A 13 -0.83 -18.60 -8.64
C GLY A 13 -2.05 -19.25 -9.29
N THR A 14 -3.26 -18.96 -8.79
CA THR A 14 -4.52 -19.53 -9.26
C THR A 14 -5.65 -18.51 -9.22
N THR A 15 -6.57 -18.61 -10.17
CA THR A 15 -7.73 -17.71 -10.30
C THR A 15 -8.92 -18.13 -9.44
N ILE A 16 -8.85 -19.28 -8.75
CA ILE A 16 -9.93 -19.79 -7.88
C ILE A 16 -10.37 -18.73 -6.87
N PHE A 17 -9.42 -18.00 -6.30
CA PHE A 17 -9.68 -16.99 -5.28
C PHE A 17 -10.10 -15.63 -5.86
N GLU A 18 -10.09 -15.46 -7.19
CA GLU A 18 -10.36 -14.16 -7.79
C GLU A 18 -11.83 -13.74 -7.71
N GLY A 19 -12.74 -14.69 -7.95
CA GLY A 19 -14.19 -14.49 -7.86
C GLY A 19 -14.74 -14.54 -6.44
N MET A 20 -13.92 -14.88 -5.45
CA MET A 20 -14.36 -14.98 -4.05
C MET A 20 -14.47 -13.60 -3.41
N SER A 21 -15.54 -13.40 -2.62
CA SER A 21 -15.76 -12.17 -1.85
C SER A 21 -14.59 -11.90 -0.91
N VAL A 22 -14.20 -10.62 -0.81
CA VAL A 22 -13.11 -10.21 0.09
C VAL A 22 -13.50 -10.42 1.55
N GLY A 23 -14.77 -10.19 1.92
CA GLY A 23 -15.25 -10.39 3.30
C GLY A 23 -14.60 -9.49 4.37
N LEU A 24 -13.81 -8.49 3.96
CA LEU A 24 -13.11 -7.55 4.85
C LEU A 24 -13.69 -6.14 4.69
N ARG A 25 -13.71 -5.35 5.77
CA ARG A 25 -14.18 -3.96 5.76
C ARG A 25 -13.03 -2.97 5.62
N ALA A 26 -13.14 -2.02 4.70
CA ALA A 26 -12.12 -1.02 4.37
C ALA A 26 -12.21 0.29 5.17
N HIS A 27 -12.96 0.34 6.28
CA HIS A 27 -13.26 1.60 6.97
C HIS A 27 -12.01 2.36 7.45
N THR A 28 -10.88 1.69 7.65
CA THR A 28 -9.64 2.34 8.11
C THR A 28 -9.12 3.44 7.17
N PHE A 29 -9.45 3.40 5.88
CA PHE A 29 -8.94 4.34 4.88
C PHE A 29 -9.98 5.34 4.36
N GLY A 30 -11.24 5.24 4.81
CA GLY A 30 -12.32 6.15 4.43
C GLY A 30 -12.75 7.04 5.60
N GLY A 31 -13.14 8.28 5.33
CA GLY A 31 -13.62 9.20 6.36
C GLY A 31 -12.53 9.67 7.34
N THR A 32 -11.26 9.66 6.90
CA THR A 32 -10.16 10.23 7.67
C THR A 32 -10.20 11.76 7.63
N SER A 33 -9.47 12.43 8.53
CA SER A 33 -9.27 13.88 8.48
C SER A 33 -8.24 14.33 7.44
N LEU A 34 -7.60 13.40 6.73
CA LEU A 34 -6.62 13.66 5.68
C LEU A 34 -7.33 13.75 4.32
N ASP A 35 -6.76 14.55 3.41
CA ASP A 35 -7.24 14.58 2.04
C ASP A 35 -6.95 13.27 1.29
N GLU A 36 -7.69 13.04 0.21
CA GLU A 36 -7.58 11.80 -0.58
C GLU A 36 -6.19 11.58 -1.15
N ALA A 37 -5.50 12.66 -1.55
CA ALA A 37 -4.13 12.61 -2.06
C ALA A 37 -3.15 12.06 -1.01
N THR A 38 -3.24 12.57 0.21
CA THR A 38 -2.39 12.17 1.33
C THR A 38 -2.68 10.73 1.72
N VAL A 39 -3.96 10.35 1.82
CA VAL A 39 -4.35 8.96 2.10
C VAL A 39 -3.80 8.02 1.03
N GLU A 40 -3.85 8.42 -0.23
CA GLU A 40 -3.36 7.60 -1.34
C GLU A 40 -1.84 7.40 -1.30
N LEU A 41 -1.07 8.44 -1.04
CA LEU A 41 0.39 8.34 -0.86
C LEU A 41 0.75 7.42 0.32
N ILE A 42 0.01 7.50 1.43
CA ILE A 42 0.17 6.59 2.58
C ILE A 42 -0.14 5.14 2.18
N ASN A 43 -1.21 4.91 1.41
CA ASN A 43 -1.57 3.59 0.91
C ASN A 43 -0.47 2.99 0.02
N ILE A 44 0.15 3.81 -0.85
CA ILE A 44 1.31 3.39 -1.66
C ILE A 44 2.47 3.00 -0.75
N ALA A 45 2.85 3.86 0.20
CA ALA A 45 3.95 3.61 1.13
C ALA A 45 3.78 2.28 1.89
N ILE A 46 2.60 2.06 2.47
CA ILE A 46 2.28 0.83 3.21
C ILE A 46 2.29 -0.40 2.29
N SER A 47 1.75 -0.27 1.07
CA SER A 47 1.69 -1.37 0.11
C SER A 47 3.06 -1.83 -0.37
N VAL A 48 4.00 -0.88 -0.53
CA VAL A 48 5.40 -1.17 -0.85
C VAL A 48 6.10 -1.87 0.31
N ILE A 49 5.98 -1.37 1.55
CA ILE A 49 6.56 -2.03 2.74
C ILE A 49 6.08 -3.48 2.88
N ASN A 50 4.79 -3.73 2.61
CA ASN A 50 4.20 -5.06 2.69
C ASN A 50 4.45 -5.94 1.45
N ALA A 51 5.09 -5.39 0.41
CA ALA A 51 5.34 -6.03 -0.87
C ALA A 51 4.07 -6.68 -1.46
N CYS A 52 2.96 -5.92 -1.53
CA CYS A 52 1.74 -6.35 -2.22
C CYS A 52 1.69 -5.72 -3.60
N ARG A 53 2.11 -6.44 -4.66
CA ARG A 53 2.06 -5.89 -6.03
C ARG A 53 0.67 -5.39 -6.43
N PRO A 54 -0.44 -6.17 -6.32
CA PRO A 54 -1.74 -5.70 -6.79
C PRO A 54 -2.21 -4.44 -6.07
N CYS A 55 -1.88 -4.31 -4.79
CA CYS A 55 -2.16 -3.12 -4.01
C CYS A 55 -1.34 -1.93 -4.51
N THR A 56 -0.01 -2.10 -4.63
CA THR A 56 0.88 -1.04 -5.10
C THR A 56 0.48 -0.54 -6.49
N SER A 57 0.24 -1.45 -7.44
CA SER A 57 -0.17 -1.04 -8.79
C SER A 57 -1.56 -0.38 -8.81
N GLY A 58 -2.49 -0.87 -7.99
CA GLY A 58 -3.83 -0.27 -7.86
C GLY A 58 -3.75 1.16 -7.33
N HIS A 59 -2.94 1.38 -6.29
CA HIS A 59 -2.77 2.69 -5.68
C HIS A 59 -1.97 3.67 -6.55
N VAL A 60 -0.96 3.21 -7.30
CA VAL A 60 -0.28 4.06 -8.31
C VAL A 60 -1.26 4.51 -9.39
N LYS A 61 -2.16 3.64 -9.85
CA LYS A 61 -3.21 4.00 -10.80
C LYS A 61 -4.17 5.05 -10.22
N GLN A 62 -4.57 4.89 -8.96
CA GLN A 62 -5.46 5.85 -8.28
C GLN A 62 -4.76 7.19 -8.05
N ALA A 63 -3.48 7.20 -7.70
CA ALA A 63 -2.68 8.43 -7.61
C ALA A 63 -2.66 9.20 -8.94
N GLY A 64 -2.57 8.50 -10.07
CA GLY A 64 -2.72 9.11 -11.40
C GLY A 64 -4.10 9.73 -11.63
N ALA A 65 -5.18 9.10 -11.16
CA ALA A 65 -6.53 9.68 -11.22
C ALA A 65 -6.67 10.94 -10.35
N LEU A 66 -5.94 11.00 -9.23
CA LEU A 66 -5.83 12.17 -8.36
C LEU A 66 -4.82 13.23 -8.88
N LYS A 67 -4.20 13.00 -10.04
CA LYS A 67 -3.21 13.89 -10.67
C LYS A 67 -1.97 14.14 -9.82
N LEU A 68 -1.58 13.17 -8.99
CA LEU A 68 -0.31 13.22 -8.27
C LEU A 68 0.85 13.04 -9.26
N SER A 69 1.92 13.79 -9.04
CA SER A 69 3.13 13.66 -9.87
C SER A 69 3.92 12.41 -9.50
N ASP A 70 4.67 11.89 -10.46
CA ASP A 70 5.60 10.77 -10.24
C ASP A 70 6.62 11.08 -9.13
N GLY A 71 7.02 12.35 -9.00
CA GLY A 71 7.89 12.83 -7.93
C GLY A 71 7.28 12.66 -6.54
N GLN A 72 6.01 13.01 -6.36
CA GLN A 72 5.30 12.81 -5.07
C GLN A 72 5.18 11.33 -4.72
N ILE A 73 4.90 10.47 -5.70
CA ILE A 73 4.81 9.02 -5.50
C ILE A 73 6.18 8.46 -5.09
N LEU A 74 7.25 8.84 -5.81
CA LEU A 74 8.60 8.39 -5.51
C LEU A 74 9.07 8.87 -4.14
N GLU A 75 8.81 10.14 -3.79
CA GLU A 75 9.15 10.72 -2.49
C GLU A 75 8.46 9.95 -1.35
N ALA A 76 7.17 9.64 -1.47
CA ALA A 76 6.45 8.86 -0.47
C ALA A 76 7.10 7.47 -0.24
N VAL A 77 7.54 6.81 -1.32
CA VAL A 77 8.27 5.53 -1.24
C VAL A 77 9.65 5.68 -0.61
N GLN A 78 10.38 6.76 -0.93
CA GLN A 78 11.69 7.06 -0.33
C GLN A 78 11.56 7.31 1.18
N CYS A 79 10.56 8.08 1.61
CA CYS A 79 10.24 8.25 3.03
C CYS A 79 9.96 6.91 3.71
N ALA A 80 9.14 6.06 3.09
CA ALA A 80 8.82 4.73 3.61
C ALA A 80 10.07 3.84 3.77
N ALA A 81 10.96 3.84 2.77
CA ALA A 81 12.20 3.08 2.79
C ALA A 81 13.18 3.55 3.88
N THR A 82 13.33 4.87 4.05
CA THR A 82 14.15 5.47 5.11
C THR A 82 13.61 5.09 6.49
N MET A 83 12.30 5.23 6.71
CA MET A 83 11.65 4.88 7.97
C MET A 83 11.83 3.40 8.31
N LEU A 84 11.58 2.50 7.33
CA LEU A 84 11.77 1.06 7.52
C LEU A 84 13.23 0.74 7.88
N SER A 85 14.20 1.34 7.19
CA SER A 85 15.62 1.14 7.48
C SER A 85 15.98 1.56 8.90
N GLY A 86 15.49 2.73 9.35
CA GLY A 86 15.70 3.20 10.71
C GLY A 86 15.10 2.25 11.76
N ILE A 87 13.87 1.77 11.55
CA ILE A 87 13.22 0.79 12.43
C ILE A 87 14.03 -0.50 12.52
N ARG A 88 14.53 -1.02 11.39
CA ARG A 88 15.34 -2.24 11.35
C ARG A 88 16.68 -2.06 12.03
N PHE A 89 17.32 -0.90 11.86
CA PHE A 89 18.55 -0.58 12.56
C PHE A 89 18.35 -0.58 14.08
N LEU A 90 17.30 0.09 14.57
CA LEU A 90 16.98 0.12 16.00
C LEU A 90 16.68 -1.28 16.58
N GLN A 91 15.98 -2.14 15.83
CA GLN A 91 15.72 -3.53 16.24
C GLN A 91 16.98 -4.40 16.30
N ALA A 92 18.06 -4.01 15.63
CA ALA A 92 19.30 -4.77 15.63
C ALA A 92 20.23 -4.38 16.80
N VAL A 93 20.00 -3.22 17.42
CA VAL A 93 20.88 -2.65 18.46
C VAL A 93 20.22 -2.56 19.84
N LEU A 94 18.91 -2.80 19.93
CA LEU A 94 18.14 -2.91 21.18
C LEU A 94 17.68 -4.36 21.37
#